data_AF-A0A973PPJ4-F1
#
_entry.id   AF-A0A973PPJ4-F1
#
_cell.length_a   1.000
_cell.length_b   1.000
_cell.length_c   1.000
_cell.angle_alpha   90.00
_cell.angle_beta   90.00
_cell.angle_gamma   90.00
#
_symmetry.space_group_name_H-M   'P 1'
#
loop_
_entity.id
_entity.type
_entity.pdbx_description
1 polymer ?
#
loop_
_entity_poly.entity_id
_entity_poly.type
_entity_poly.pdbx_seq_one_letter_code
_entity_poly.pdbx_strand_id
1 'polypeptide(L)'
;MNFHRCVVFIGVREEFARQTAPYRTELLAYCYRMLGTVHDAEDLLQETMLRAWRGFPGFRGQASLRTWLYRIATNACLNALERRDRRPQPAGLELEEPSAWVEPFPDRLDPAAVVIERDSMRLAMVAALQYLAPRQRAVLLLRD
;
A
#
# COMPACT_ATOMS: atom_id res chain seq x y z
N MET A 1 13.57 -22.12 -32.06
CA MET A 1 12.85 -21.56 -30.89
C MET A 1 12.61 -22.68 -29.90
N ASN A 2 13.25 -22.63 -28.72
CA ASN A 2 13.30 -23.75 -27.77
C ASN A 2 12.03 -23.86 -26.92
N PHE A 3 11.10 -24.75 -27.31
CA PHE A 3 9.86 -25.06 -26.59
C PHE A 3 10.05 -25.26 -25.08
N HIS A 4 11.13 -25.96 -24.68
CA HIS A 4 11.42 -26.24 -23.28
C HIS A 4 11.63 -24.97 -22.43
N ARG A 5 12.31 -23.96 -23.00
CA ARG A 5 12.58 -22.69 -22.32
C ARG A 5 11.33 -21.81 -22.21
N CYS A 6 10.38 -21.98 -23.14
CA CYS A 6 9.07 -21.31 -23.09
C CYS A 6 8.18 -21.90 -21.99
N VAL A 7 8.11 -23.24 -21.89
CA VAL A 7 7.31 -23.94 -20.87
C VAL A 7 7.80 -23.66 -19.45
N VAL A 8 9.12 -23.69 -19.22
CA VAL A 8 9.71 -23.35 -17.91
C VAL A 8 9.40 -21.90 -17.53
N PHE A 9 9.48 -20.96 -18.47
CA PHE A 9 9.15 -19.56 -18.22
C PHE A 9 7.66 -19.35 -17.89
N ILE A 10 6.76 -20.08 -18.55
CA ILE A 10 5.32 -20.05 -18.26
C ILE A 10 5.04 -20.61 -16.86
N GLY A 11 5.65 -21.74 -16.49
CA GLY A 11 5.46 -22.34 -15.16
C GLY A 11 5.88 -21.44 -14.00
N VAL A 12 7.01 -20.72 -14.12
CA VAL A 12 7.45 -19.78 -13.08
C VAL A 12 6.47 -18.60 -12.95
N ARG A 13 5.89 -18.13 -14.06
CA ARG A 13 4.90 -17.03 -14.06
C ARG A 13 3.62 -17.41 -13.33
N GLU A 14 3.10 -18.59 -13.61
CA GLU A 14 1.88 -19.10 -12.96
C GLU A 14 2.11 -19.33 -11.46
N GLU A 15 3.27 -19.89 -11.10
CA GLU A 15 3.62 -20.13 -9.70
C GLU A 15 3.69 -18.83 -8.89
N PHE A 16 4.38 -17.82 -9.43
CA PHE A 16 4.44 -16.50 -8.80
C PHE A 16 3.06 -15.88 -8.64
N ALA A 17 2.24 -15.90 -9.70
CA ALA A 17 0.90 -15.32 -9.66
C ALA A 17 0.04 -16.00 -8.59
N ARG A 18 0.07 -17.33 -8.52
CA ARG A 18 -0.66 -18.13 -7.54
C ARG A 18 -0.21 -17.84 -6.11
N GLN A 19 1.09 -17.81 -5.85
CA GLN A 19 1.61 -17.57 -4.50
C GLN A 19 1.38 -16.13 -4.02
N THR A 20 1.40 -15.15 -4.94
CA THR A 20 1.28 -13.73 -4.58
C THR A 20 -0.14 -13.18 -4.58
N ALA A 21 -1.08 -13.83 -5.27
CA ALA A 21 -2.46 -13.40 -5.36
C ALA A 21 -3.13 -13.09 -4.01
N PRO A 22 -2.97 -13.92 -2.95
CA PRO A 22 -3.59 -13.66 -1.65
C PRO A 22 -3.11 -12.35 -0.99
N TYR A 23 -1.90 -11.89 -1.32
CA TYR A 23 -1.28 -10.74 -0.68
C TYR A 23 -1.57 -9.41 -1.41
N ARG A 24 -2.16 -9.44 -2.61
CA ARG A 24 -2.37 -8.22 -3.40
C ARG A 24 -3.25 -7.20 -2.69
N THR A 25 -4.38 -7.64 -2.12
CA THR A 25 -5.33 -6.74 -1.44
C THR A 25 -4.72 -6.13 -0.18
N GLU A 26 -3.99 -6.91 0.63
CA GLU A 26 -3.33 -6.38 1.83
C GLU A 26 -2.16 -5.44 1.48
N LEU A 27 -1.38 -5.74 0.43
CA LEU A 27 -0.30 -4.89 -0.03
C LEU A 27 -0.83 -3.57 -0.61
N LEU A 28 -1.97 -3.59 -1.31
CA LEU A 28 -2.64 -2.37 -1.77
C LEU A 28 -3.03 -1.49 -0.57
N ALA A 29 -3.68 -2.09 0.43
CA ALA A 29 -4.09 -1.39 1.64
C ALA A 29 -2.87 -0.84 2.41
N TYR A 30 -1.76 -1.59 2.44
CA TYR A 30 -0.50 -1.12 3.02
C TYR A 30 0.06 0.09 2.26
N CYS A 31 0.17 0.01 0.93
CA CYS A 31 0.64 1.12 0.11
C CYS A 31 -0.27 2.36 0.26
N TYR A 32 -1.59 2.17 0.36
CA TYR A 32 -2.55 3.25 0.58
C TYR A 32 -2.34 3.94 1.92
N ARG A 33 -2.17 3.18 3.01
CA ARG A 33 -1.84 3.75 4.32
C ARG A 33 -0.47 4.41 4.34
N MET A 34 0.48 3.93 3.54
CA MET A 34 1.80 4.54 3.39
C MET A 34 1.78 5.86 2.60
N LEU A 35 0.96 6.01 1.57
CA LEU A 35 1.05 7.11 0.59
C LEU A 35 -0.09 8.13 0.70
N GLY A 36 -1.24 7.72 1.24
CA GLY A 36 -2.42 8.57 1.42
C GLY A 36 -3.29 8.73 0.17
N THR A 37 -2.86 8.26 -1.00
CA THR A 37 -3.62 8.32 -2.25
C THR A 37 -3.81 6.93 -2.85
N VAL A 38 -4.97 6.68 -3.48
CA VAL A 38 -5.26 5.39 -4.12
C VAL A 38 -4.39 5.18 -5.36
N HIS A 39 -4.22 6.23 -6.16
CA HIS A 39 -3.45 6.16 -7.40
C HIS A 39 -1.97 5.79 -7.15
N ASP A 40 -1.31 6.50 -6.23
CA ASP A 40 0.08 6.16 -5.89
C ASP A 40 0.16 4.75 -5.28
N ALA A 41 -0.85 4.32 -4.52
CA ALA A 41 -0.86 2.99 -3.94
C ALA A 41 -0.95 1.87 -4.97
N GLU A 42 -1.77 2.04 -6.01
CA GLU A 42 -1.86 1.10 -7.14
C GLU A 42 -0.54 1.03 -7.91
N ASP A 43 0.07 2.18 -8.19
CA ASP A 43 1.36 2.27 -8.86
C ASP A 43 2.46 1.58 -8.05
N LEU A 44 2.50 1.82 -6.74
CA LEU A 44 3.49 1.20 -5.85
C LEU A 44 3.23 -0.29 -5.62
N LEU A 45 1.97 -0.74 -5.62
CA LEU A 45 1.66 -2.16 -5.66
C LEU A 45 2.21 -2.79 -6.95
N GLN A 46 1.98 -2.17 -8.10
CA GLN A 46 2.47 -2.68 -9.38
C GLN A 46 4.00 -2.76 -9.41
N GLU A 47 4.69 -1.70 -8.99
CA GLU A 47 6.15 -1.68 -8.89
C GLU A 47 6.66 -2.76 -7.91
N THR A 48 5.97 -2.96 -6.78
CA THR A 48 6.28 -4.03 -5.82
C THR A 48 6.16 -5.40 -6.48
N MET A 49 5.08 -5.67 -7.20
CA MET A 49 4.87 -6.94 -7.89
C MET A 49 5.91 -7.17 -9.00
N LEU A 50 6.32 -6.13 -9.72
CA LEU A 50 7.39 -6.21 -10.73
C LEU A 50 8.76 -6.53 -10.11
N ARG A 51 9.09 -5.90 -8.98
CA ARG A 51 10.32 -6.20 -8.22
C ARG A 51 10.30 -7.61 -7.66
N ALA A 52 9.17 -8.02 -7.08
CA ALA A 52 8.97 -9.36 -6.58
C ALA A 52 9.11 -10.39 -7.70
N TRP A 53 8.47 -10.17 -8.86
CA TRP A 53 8.61 -11.04 -10.02
C TRP A 53 10.07 -11.24 -10.45
N ARG A 54 10.85 -10.15 -10.55
CA ARG A 54 12.28 -10.22 -10.90
C ARG A 54 13.11 -10.95 -9.84
N GLY A 55 12.74 -10.84 -8.56
CA GLY A 55 13.45 -11.46 -7.44
C GLY A 55 13.01 -12.89 -7.11
N PHE A 56 11.84 -13.32 -7.59
CA PHE A 56 11.22 -14.60 -7.23
C PHE A 56 12.07 -15.82 -7.56
N PRO A 57 12.77 -15.91 -8.72
CA PRO A 57 13.66 -17.05 -9.00
C PRO A 57 14.80 -17.22 -7.99
N GLY A 58 15.20 -16.13 -7.32
CA GLY A 58 16.26 -16.14 -6.29
C GLY A 58 15.74 -16.23 -4.86
N PHE A 59 14.43 -16.28 -4.65
CA PHE A 59 13.83 -16.32 -3.31
C PHE A 59 14.03 -17.70 -2.69
N ARG A 60 14.88 -17.78 -1.66
CA ARG A 60 15.27 -19.05 -0.99
C ARG A 60 14.46 -19.38 0.25
N GLY A 61 13.34 -18.68 0.50
CA GLY A 61 12.48 -18.96 1.67
C GLY A 61 13.10 -18.70 3.05
N GLN A 62 14.17 -17.92 3.14
CA GLN A 62 14.80 -17.55 4.43
C GLN A 62 13.89 -16.69 5.32
N ALA A 63 12.88 -16.06 4.73
CA ALA A 63 11.77 -15.40 5.40
C ALA A 63 10.46 -15.86 4.74
N SER A 64 9.32 -15.67 5.40
CA SER A 64 8.03 -15.94 4.75
C SER A 64 7.83 -15.07 3.52
N LEU A 65 7.09 -15.58 2.53
CA LEU A 65 6.78 -14.83 1.30
C LEU A 65 6.13 -13.49 1.62
N ARG A 66 5.20 -13.47 2.58
CA ARG A 66 4.59 -12.25 3.12
C ARG A 66 5.64 -11.24 3.58
N THR A 67 6.55 -11.63 4.49
CA THR A 67 7.61 -10.75 4.99
C THR A 67 8.47 -10.19 3.87
N TRP A 68 8.81 -11.04 2.90
CA TRP A 68 9.61 -10.63 1.75
C TRP A 68 8.89 -9.60 0.87
N LEU A 69 7.60 -9.78 0.60
CA LEU A 69 6.76 -8.84 -0.16
C LEU A 69 6.61 -7.49 0.57
N TYR A 70 6.31 -7.51 1.87
CA TYR A 70 6.18 -6.28 2.66
C TYR A 70 7.50 -5.50 2.72
N ARG A 71 8.65 -6.18 2.77
CA ARG A 71 9.96 -5.52 2.68
C ARG A 71 10.14 -4.81 1.34
N ILE A 72 9.75 -5.43 0.22
CA ILE A 72 9.82 -4.81 -1.10
C ILE A 72 8.88 -3.60 -1.16
N ALA A 73 7.63 -3.76 -0.71
CA ALA A 73 6.61 -2.70 -0.70
C ALA A 73 7.04 -1.49 0.15
N THR A 74 7.57 -1.74 1.34
CA THR A 74 8.08 -0.72 2.25
C THR A 74 9.19 0.09 1.60
N ASN A 75 10.18 -0.58 1.01
CA ASN A 75 11.28 0.10 0.32
C ASN A 75 10.79 0.89 -0.90
N ALA A 76 9.80 0.37 -1.63
CA ALA A 76 9.22 1.07 -2.78
C ALA A 76 8.48 2.35 -2.35
N CYS A 77 7.65 2.27 -1.30
CA CYS A 77 6.91 3.40 -0.75
C CYS A 77 7.85 4.46 -0.15
N LEU A 78 8.83 4.06 0.66
CA LEU A 78 9.80 4.99 1.24
C LEU A 78 10.59 5.74 0.16
N ASN A 79 11.03 5.03 -0.89
CA ASN A 79 11.73 5.67 -2.01
C ASN A 79 10.82 6.62 -2.79
N ALA A 80 9.52 6.34 -2.90
CA ALA A 80 8.56 7.23 -3.56
C ALA A 80 8.33 8.51 -2.74
N LEU A 81 8.16 8.39 -1.43
CA LEU A 81 8.01 9.52 -0.51
C LEU A 81 9.26 10.40 -0.50
N GLU A 82 10.45 9.80 -0.45
CA GLU A 82 11.72 10.55 -0.52
C GLU A 82 11.87 11.31 -1.85
N ARG A 83 11.41 10.74 -2.97
CA ARG A 83 11.41 11.44 -4.27
C ARG A 83 10.39 12.58 -4.32
N ARG A 84 9.25 12.44 -3.64
CA ARG A 84 8.20 13.48 -3.54
C ARG A 84 8.72 14.70 -2.79
N ASP A 85 9.42 14.49 -1.67
CA ASP A 85 9.99 15.57 -0.87
C ASP A 85 11.07 16.37 -1.61
N ARG A 86 11.80 15.72 -2.53
CA ARG A 86 12.88 16.34 -3.32
C ARG A 86 12.39 17.07 -4.57
N ARG A 87 11.13 16.89 -4.98
CA ARG A 87 10.57 17.57 -6.16
C ARG A 87 10.04 18.94 -5.71
N PRO A 88 10.44 20.07 -6.33
CA PRO A 88 9.82 21.35 -6.03
C PRO A 88 8.34 21.23 -6.32
N GLN A 89 7.51 21.33 -5.27
CA GLN A 89 6.07 21.36 -5.43
C GLN A 89 5.73 22.68 -6.14
N PRO A 90 4.85 22.68 -7.16
CA PRO A 90 4.27 23.94 -7.60
C PRO A 90 3.62 24.58 -6.37
N ALA A 91 4.08 25.78 -6.01
CA ALA A 91 3.49 26.54 -4.92
C ALA A 91 2.02 26.80 -5.25
N GLY A 92 1.14 26.42 -4.34
CA GLY A 92 -0.29 26.75 -4.41
C GLY A 92 -1.19 25.53 -4.37
N LEU A 93 -1.44 25.03 -3.17
CA LEU A 93 -2.78 24.85 -2.59
C LEU A 93 -2.60 24.88 -1.08
N GLU A 94 -2.91 26.01 -0.46
CA GLU A 94 -3.07 26.12 0.99
C GLU A 94 -4.25 25.21 1.38
N LEU A 95 -3.95 24.14 2.13
CA LEU A 95 -4.99 23.28 2.67
C LEU A 95 -5.60 24.01 3.87
N GLU A 96 -6.83 24.52 3.71
CA GLU A 96 -7.60 25.05 4.83
C GLU A 96 -7.71 23.99 5.94
N GLU A 97 -7.43 24.41 7.17
CA GLU A 97 -7.63 23.62 8.40
C GLU A 97 -9.09 23.14 8.47
N PRO A 98 -9.37 21.83 8.65
CA PRO A 98 -10.73 21.39 8.83
C PRO A 98 -11.20 21.81 10.23
N SER A 99 -12.05 22.83 10.29
CA SER A 99 -12.75 23.24 11.51
C SER A 99 -13.73 22.16 11.95
N ALA A 100 -13.30 21.28 12.84
CA ALA A 100 -14.13 20.22 13.39
C ALA A 100 -15.00 20.74 14.54
N TRP A 101 -16.14 21.36 14.20
CA TRP A 101 -17.29 21.37 15.11
C TRP A 101 -18.08 20.08 14.89
N VAL A 102 -18.17 19.23 15.92
CA VAL A 102 -18.95 17.98 15.89
C VAL A 102 -20.13 18.13 16.85
N GLU A 103 -21.33 18.13 16.28
CA GLU A 103 -22.59 18.00 17.02
C GLU A 103 -22.96 16.51 17.08
N PRO A 104 -23.31 15.93 18.26
CA PRO A 104 -23.78 14.55 18.33
C PRO A 104 -25.31 14.49 18.15
N PHE A 105 -25.84 13.63 17.28
CA PHE A 105 -27.29 13.32 17.23
C PHE A 105 -27.54 11.89 16.67
N PRO A 106 -28.71 11.25 16.91
CA PRO A 106 -28.88 10.19 17.88
C PRO A 106 -29.29 8.86 17.22
N ASP A 107 -29.23 7.83 18.07
CA ASP A 107 -29.80 6.49 17.98
C ASP A 107 -30.83 6.18 16.86
N ARG A 108 -30.32 5.73 15.70
CA ARG A 108 -30.83 4.58 14.92
C ARG A 108 -29.84 4.26 13.81
N LEU A 109 -29.13 3.15 13.93
CA LEU A 109 -28.12 2.71 12.94
C LEU A 109 -28.80 2.27 11.64
N ASP A 110 -28.92 3.20 10.69
CA ASP A 110 -29.08 2.90 9.27
C ASP A 110 -27.80 2.17 8.77
N PRO A 111 -27.92 1.01 8.07
CA PRO A 111 -26.77 0.35 7.45
C PRO A 111 -25.91 1.29 6.58
N ALA A 112 -26.51 2.28 5.91
CA ALA A 112 -25.76 3.27 5.14
C ALA A 112 -24.94 4.20 6.06
N ALA A 113 -25.48 4.60 7.21
CA ALA A 113 -24.76 5.40 8.20
C ALA A 113 -23.56 4.64 8.79
N VAL A 114 -23.68 3.33 9.04
CA VAL A 114 -22.56 2.48 9.50
C VAL A 114 -21.42 2.41 8.47
N VAL A 115 -21.76 2.34 7.18
CA VAL A 115 -20.75 2.34 6.10
C VAL A 115 -20.05 3.69 6.01
N ILE A 116 -20.80 4.79 6.07
CA ILE A 116 -20.27 6.16 6.07
C ILE A 116 -19.34 6.38 7.27
N GLU A 117 -19.76 5.94 8.47
CA GLU A 117 -18.96 6.05 9.68
C GLU A 117 -17.64 5.28 9.56
N ARG A 118 -17.68 4.03 9.07
CA ARG A 118 -16.48 3.21 8.85
C ARG A 118 -15.52 3.83 7.83
N ASP A 119 -16.03 4.40 6.75
CA ASP A 119 -15.21 5.05 5.74
C ASP A 119 -14.61 6.36 6.27
N SER A 120 -15.37 7.13 7.04
CA SER A 120 -14.86 8.34 7.72
C SER A 120 -13.74 8.01 8.71
N MET A 121 -13.89 6.93 9.49
CA MET A 121 -12.88 6.47 10.44
C MET A 121 -11.62 5.96 9.72
N ARG A 122 -11.79 5.24 8.60
CA ARG A 122 -10.67 4.78 7.76
C ARG A 122 -9.89 5.96 7.18
N LEU A 123 -10.59 6.98 6.68
CA LEU A 123 -9.96 8.20 6.16
C LEU A 123 -9.24 8.98 7.27
N ALA A 124 -9.88 9.15 8.42
CA ALA A 124 -9.27 9.80 9.58
C ALA A 124 -7.99 9.07 10.04
N MET A 125 -8.00 7.73 10.06
CA MET A 125 -6.80 6.94 10.34
C MET A 125 -5.69 7.20 9.30
N VAL A 126 -6.02 7.17 8.00
CA VAL A 126 -5.02 7.41 6.94
C VAL A 126 -4.46 8.82 7.00
N ALA A 127 -5.31 9.81 7.30
CA ALA A 127 -4.89 11.20 7.53
C ALA A 127 -4.00 11.33 8.77
N ALA A 128 -4.35 10.68 9.88
CA ALA A 128 -3.55 10.65 11.10
C ALA A 128 -2.14 10.07 10.85
N LEU A 129 -2.05 9.00 10.05
CA LEU A 129 -0.77 8.43 9.64
C LEU A 129 0.10 9.42 8.84
N GLN A 130 -0.51 10.40 8.15
CA GLN A 130 0.24 11.38 7.36
C GLN A 130 1.08 12.33 8.21
N TYR A 131 0.75 12.53 9.49
CA TYR A 131 1.56 13.34 10.42
C TYR A 131 2.87 12.66 10.85
N LEU A 132 2.99 11.34 10.66
CA LEU A 132 4.20 10.59 11.01
C LEU A 132 5.25 10.68 9.90
N ALA A 133 6.52 10.70 10.29
CA ALA A 133 7.60 10.52 9.32
C ALA A 133 7.45 9.16 8.60
N PRO A 134 7.78 9.06 7.30
CA PRO A 134 7.55 7.84 6.51
C PRO A 134 8.07 6.54 7.14
N ARG A 135 9.23 6.61 7.82
CA ARG A 135 9.83 5.46 8.50
C ARG A 135 9.07 5.03 9.76
N GLN A 136 8.55 5.99 10.53
CA GLN A 136 7.75 5.71 11.71
C GLN A 136 6.41 5.07 11.31
N ARG A 137 5.79 5.59 10.24
CA ARG A 137 4.58 5.04 9.64
C ARG A 137 4.76 3.59 9.21
N ALA A 138 5.86 3.27 8.52
CA ALA A 138 6.18 1.90 8.12
C ALA A 138 6.30 0.95 9.31
N VAL A 139 6.97 1.37 10.39
CA VAL A 139 7.13 0.55 11.60
C VAL A 139 5.77 0.25 12.24
N LEU A 140 4.90 1.25 12.35
CA LEU A 140 3.56 1.07 12.91
C LEU A 140 2.73 0.08 12.07
N LEU A 141 2.68 0.30 10.75
CA LEU A 141 1.90 -0.52 9.82
C LEU A 141 2.39 -1.97 9.66
N LEU A 142 3.62 -2.27 10.05
CA LEU A 142 4.16 -3.63 10.04
C LEU A 142 3.93 -4.38 11.36
N ARG A 143 3.58 -3.65 12.43
CA ARG A 143 3.27 -4.21 13.75
C ARG A 143 1.80 -4.58 13.88
N ASP A 144 0.93 -3.74 13.31
CA ASP A 144 -0.53 -3.91 13.29
C ASP A 144 -0.97 -5.01 12.32
#